data_AF-A0A920Q8R4-F1
#
_entry.id   AF-A0A920Q8R4-F1
#
_cell.length_a   1.000
_cell.length_b   1.000
_cell.length_c   1.000
_cell.angle_alpha   90.00
_cell.angle_beta   90.00
_cell.angle_gamma   90.00
#
_symmetry.space_group_name_H-M   'P 1'
#
loop_
_entity.id
_entity.type
_entity.pdbx_description
1 polymer ?
#
loop_
_entity_poly.entity_id
_entity_poly.type
_entity_poly.pdbx_seq_one_letter_code
_entity_poly.pdbx_strand_id
1 'polypeptide(L)'
;MMLSAAIVFDEGRSGDELPYMQTKVNCSEAPVRTTSDLMTCFTGTAFARRSPIERYFRDARAGLVMGMATDVAYQAMVPLMFADNERLFPMYPLRTGMI
;
A
#
# COMPACT_ATOMS: atom_id res chain seq x y z
N MET A 1 10.32 -3.69 1.79
CA MET A 1 9.04 -4.14 1.23
C MET A 1 9.13 -4.41 -0.26
N MET A 2 9.41 -3.41 -1.11
CA MET A 2 9.50 -3.65 -2.58
C MET A 2 10.47 -4.76 -2.99
N LEU A 3 11.72 -4.70 -2.50
CA LEU A 3 12.71 -5.75 -2.77
C LEU A 3 12.24 -7.13 -2.24
N SER A 4 11.64 -7.16 -1.06
CA SER A 4 11.14 -8.40 -0.46
C SER A 4 10.04 -9.05 -1.29
N ALA A 5 9.10 -8.26 -1.84
CA ALA A 5 8.06 -8.78 -2.73
C ALA A 5 8.64 -9.29 -4.06
N ALA A 6 9.67 -8.64 -4.59
CA ALA A 6 10.37 -9.13 -5.78
C ALA A 6 11.05 -10.49 -5.52
N ILE A 7 11.69 -10.66 -4.36
CA ILE A 7 12.28 -11.96 -3.96
C ILE A 7 11.20 -13.05 -3.85
N VAL A 8 10.07 -12.76 -3.19
CA VAL A 8 8.94 -13.71 -3.07
C VAL A 8 8.38 -14.11 -4.44
N PHE A 9 8.38 -13.17 -5.39
CA PHE A 9 8.01 -13.44 -6.78
C PHE A 9 8.99 -14.39 -7.47
N ASP A 10 10.29 -14.10 -7.36
CA ASP A 10 11.36 -14.91 -7.97
C ASP A 10 11.40 -16.34 -7.39
N GLU A 11 11.06 -16.50 -6.11
CA GLU A 11 10.94 -17.81 -5.44
C GLU A 11 9.74 -18.66 -5.94
N GLY A 12 8.86 -18.10 -6.77
CA GLY A 12 7.66 -18.79 -7.26
C GLY A 12 6.61 -19.00 -6.16
N ARG A 13 6.70 -18.27 -5.05
CA ARG A 13 5.71 -18.28 -3.96
C ARG A 13 4.49 -17.42 -4.29
N SER A 14 3.99 -17.53 -5.53
CA SER A 14 2.90 -16.70 -6.06
C SER A 14 1.55 -16.90 -5.37
N GLY A 15 1.42 -17.92 -4.51
CA GLY A 15 0.24 -18.12 -3.65
C GLY A 15 0.18 -17.17 -2.44
N ASP A 16 1.30 -16.57 -2.05
CA ASP A 16 1.34 -15.58 -0.98
C ASP A 16 1.04 -14.19 -1.55
N GLU A 17 -0.23 -13.81 -1.60
CA GLU A 17 -0.67 -12.51 -2.13
C GLU A 17 -0.36 -11.34 -1.15
N LEU A 18 -0.20 -11.67 0.14
CA LEU A 18 -0.02 -10.70 1.23
C LEU A 18 1.20 -9.76 1.03
N PRO A 19 2.42 -10.24 0.67
CA PRO A 19 3.59 -9.38 0.48
C PRO A 19 3.42 -8.38 -0.67
N TYR A 20 2.68 -8.73 -1.72
CA TYR A 20 2.40 -7.84 -2.84
C TYR A 20 1.47 -6.70 -2.41
N MET A 21 0.40 -7.05 -1.68
CA MET A 21 -0.57 -6.10 -1.17
C MET A 21 0.07 -5.13 -0.16
N GLN A 22 0.87 -5.64 0.77
CA GLN A 22 1.62 -4.83 1.73
C GLN A 22 2.63 -3.90 1.06
N THR A 23 3.31 -4.39 0.03
CA THR A 23 4.27 -3.60 -0.73
C THR A 23 3.57 -2.48 -1.48
N LYS A 24 2.45 -2.79 -2.16
CA LYS A 24 1.65 -1.80 -2.86
C LYS A 24 1.22 -0.66 -1.95
N VAL A 25 0.65 -0.96 -0.79
CA VAL A 25 0.20 0.05 0.18
C VAL A 25 1.38 0.91 0.67
N ASN A 26 2.45 0.29 1.15
CA ASN A 26 3.62 1.02 1.65
C ASN A 26 4.25 1.92 0.58
N CYS A 27 4.43 1.40 -0.62
CA CYS A 27 5.01 2.14 -1.74
C CYS A 27 4.08 3.22 -2.31
N SER A 28 2.78 3.20 -2.01
CA SER A 28 1.84 4.25 -2.42
C SER A 28 1.74 5.36 -1.37
N GLU A 29 1.77 5.02 -0.08
CA GLU A 29 1.67 6.01 1.00
C GLU A 29 2.97 6.76 1.28
N ALA A 30 4.12 6.08 1.28
CA ALA A 30 5.42 6.69 1.57
C ALA A 30 5.77 7.87 0.65
N PRO A 31 5.64 7.78 -0.70
CA PRO A 31 5.91 8.92 -1.57
C PRO A 31 4.90 10.04 -1.39
N VAL A 32 3.64 9.75 -1.06
CA VAL A 32 2.64 10.80 -0.79
C VAL A 32 3.02 11.61 0.45
N ARG A 33 3.46 10.96 1.52
CA ARG A 33 3.91 11.65 2.74
C ARG A 33 5.13 12.52 2.45
N THR A 34 6.17 11.94 1.86
CA THR A 34 7.42 12.67 1.56
C THR A 34 7.23 13.82 0.58
N THR A 35 6.42 13.65 -0.47
CA THR A 35 6.13 14.74 -1.42
C THR A 35 5.24 15.83 -0.81
N SER A 36 4.35 15.49 0.13
CA SER A 36 3.59 16.47 0.90
C SER A 36 4.51 17.32 1.80
N ASP A 37 5.50 16.69 2.43
CA ASP A 37 6.51 17.40 3.22
C ASP A 37 7.34 18.33 2.33
N LEU A 38 7.75 17.87 1.14
CA LEU A 38 8.43 18.71 0.16
C LEU A 38 7.58 19.91 -0.29
N MET A 39 6.28 19.71 -0.56
CA MET A 39 5.38 20.82 -0.87
C MET A 39 5.31 21.85 0.27
N THR A 40 5.29 21.38 1.52
CA THR A 40 5.29 22.23 2.71
C THR A 40 6.61 22.99 2.88
N CYS A 41 7.75 22.32 2.72
CA CYS A 41 9.07 22.92 2.88
C CYS A 41 9.38 23.97 1.80
N PHE A 42 9.01 23.70 0.54
CA PHE A 42 9.32 24.58 -0.59
C PHE A 42 8.20 25.59 -0.90
N THR A 43 7.02 25.44 -0.30
CA THR A 43 5.87 26.34 -0.43
C THR A 43 5.59 26.73 -1.89
N GLY A 44 5.45 28.01 -2.21
CA GLY A 44 5.19 28.50 -3.58
C GLY A 44 6.29 28.13 -4.58
N THR A 45 7.52 27.89 -4.14
CA THR A 45 8.61 27.47 -5.04
C THR A 45 8.46 26.01 -5.50
N ALA A 46 7.69 25.19 -4.78
CA ALA A 46 7.36 23.83 -5.19
C ALA A 46 6.55 23.80 -6.49
N PHE A 47 5.77 24.86 -6.76
CA PHE A 47 4.98 25.06 -7.98
C PHE A 47 5.76 25.73 -9.12
N ALA A 48 7.05 26.04 -8.93
CA ALA A 48 7.86 26.62 -9.99
C ALA A 48 8.00 25.62 -11.14
N ARG A 49 7.78 26.05 -12.39
CA ARG A 49 7.86 25.19 -13.59
C ARG A 49 9.17 24.41 -13.75
N ARG A 50 10.27 24.94 -13.19
CA ARG A 50 11.58 24.28 -13.19
C ARG A 50 11.75 23.20 -12.12
N SER A 51 10.85 23.18 -11.12
CA SER A 51 10.86 22.22 -10.02
C SER A 51 9.97 21.02 -10.34
N PRO A 52 10.44 19.79 -10.18
CA PRO A 52 9.62 18.60 -10.42
C PRO A 52 8.74 18.22 -9.22
N ILE A 53 8.84 18.92 -8.08
CA ILE A 53 8.18 18.55 -6.82
C ILE A 53 6.66 18.41 -7.01
N GLU A 54 6.05 19.39 -7.66
CA GLU A 54 4.60 19.40 -7.87
C GLU A 54 4.13 18.22 -8.74
N ARG A 55 4.88 17.91 -9.79
CA ARG A 55 4.63 16.74 -10.63
C ARG A 55 4.71 15.45 -9.81
N TYR A 56 5.78 15.29 -9.01
CA TYR A 56 5.95 14.09 -8.19
C TYR A 56 4.86 13.94 -7.13
N PHE A 57 4.37 15.04 -6.55
CA PHE A 57 3.24 15.02 -5.63
C PHE A 57 1.95 14.53 -6.32
N ARG A 58 1.66 14.97 -7.54
CA ARG A 58 0.50 14.47 -8.30
C ARG A 58 0.65 13.00 -8.66
N ASP A 59 1.82 12.61 -9.16
CA ASP A 59 2.11 11.23 -9.55
C ASP A 59 2.02 10.28 -8.35
N ALA A 60 2.54 10.68 -7.18
CA ALA A 60 2.44 9.91 -5.95
C ALA A 60 0.98 9.67 -5.51
N ARG A 61 0.12 10.70 -5.61
CA ARG A 61 -1.31 10.58 -5.25
C ARG A 61 -2.09 9.71 -6.23
N ALA A 62 -1.74 9.71 -7.51
CA ALA A 62 -2.30 8.75 -8.46
C ALA A 62 -1.97 7.32 -8.02
N GLY A 63 -0.78 7.09 -7.46
CA GLY A 63 -0.38 5.81 -6.87
C GLY A 63 -1.35 5.24 -5.84
N LEU A 64 -2.13 6.05 -5.11
CA LEU A 64 -3.07 5.56 -4.10
C LEU A 64 -4.27 4.80 -4.68
N VAL A 65 -4.61 5.05 -5.94
CA VAL A 65 -5.81 4.49 -6.60
C VAL A 65 -5.47 3.58 -7.79
N MET A 66 -4.31 3.76 -8.41
CA MET A 66 -3.94 3.00 -9.60
C MET A 66 -3.68 1.52 -9.28
N GLY A 67 -4.22 0.64 -10.13
CA GLY A 67 -4.19 -0.82 -9.99
C GLY A 67 -5.23 -1.31 -8.98
N MET A 68 -5.02 -1.00 -7.71
CA MET A 68 -5.98 -1.25 -6.64
C MET A 68 -5.93 -0.06 -5.67
N ALA A 69 -7.10 0.41 -5.25
CA ALA A 69 -7.18 1.47 -4.26
C ALA A 69 -6.64 1.00 -2.90
N THR A 70 -5.93 1.89 -2.21
CA THR A 70 -5.18 1.54 -0.99
C THR A 70 -6.10 1.08 0.14
N ASP A 71 -7.29 1.67 0.26
CA ASP A 71 -8.36 1.27 1.19
C ASP A 71 -8.91 -0.13 0.89
N VAL A 72 -9.13 -0.44 -0.40
CA VAL A 72 -9.54 -1.78 -0.84
C VAL A 72 -8.43 -2.80 -0.56
N ALA A 73 -7.17 -2.42 -0.76
CA ALA A 73 -6.03 -3.28 -0.45
C ALA A 73 -5.96 -3.62 1.05
N TYR A 74 -6.22 -2.65 1.95
CA TYR A 74 -6.31 -2.94 3.38
C TYR A 74 -7.44 -3.94 3.70
N GLN A 75 -8.61 -3.78 3.10
CA GLN A 75 -9.73 -4.72 3.30
C GLN A 75 -9.39 -6.14 2.81
N ALA A 76 -8.72 -6.24 1.66
CA ALA A 76 -8.29 -7.51 1.09
C ALA A 76 -7.14 -8.18 1.86
N MET A 77 -6.34 -7.42 2.61
CA MET A 77 -5.26 -7.98 3.46
C MET A 77 -5.78 -8.68 4.73
N VAL A 78 -6.90 -8.24 5.30
CA VAL A 78 -7.45 -8.82 6.55
C VAL A 78 -7.60 -10.35 6.49
N PRO A 79 -8.29 -10.95 5.50
CA PRO A 79 -8.42 -12.40 5.41
C PRO A 79 -7.07 -13.11 5.19
N LEU A 80 -6.14 -12.47 4.48
CA LEU A 80 -4.81 -13.03 4.21
C LEU A 80 -3.92 -13.03 5.47
N MET A 81 -4.05 -12.04 6.34
CA MET A 81 -3.32 -11.96 7.61
C MET A 81 -3.79 -12.99 8.65
N PHE A 82 -5.06 -13.43 8.56
CA PHE A 82 -5.70 -14.27 9.57
C PHE A 82 -6.19 -15.62 9.04
N ALA A 83 -5.75 -16.05 7.86
CA ALA A 83 -6.19 -17.29 7.22
C ALA A 83 -5.96 -18.56 8.07
N ASP A 84 -4.96 -18.58 8.96
CA ASP A 84 -4.67 -19.71 9.86
C ASP A 84 -5.35 -19.62 11.23
N ASN A 85 -6.05 -18.52 11.56
CA ASN A 85 -6.70 -18.39 12.88
C ASN A 85 -7.87 -19.38 13.08
N GLU A 86 -8.48 -19.88 12.01
CA GLU A 86 -9.50 -20.94 12.10
C GLU A 86 -8.92 -22.28 12.60
N ARG A 87 -7.61 -22.50 12.45
CA ARG A 87 -6.92 -23.71 12.95
C ARG A 87 -6.42 -23.59 14.39
N LEU A 88 -6.05 -22.38 14.83
CA LEU A 88 -5.48 -22.13 16.16
C LEU A 88 -6.53 -21.79 17.23
N PHE A 89 -7.67 -21.23 16.84
CA PHE A 89 -8.78 -20.90 17.74
C PHE A 89 -10.13 -21.31 17.14
N PRO A 90 -10.49 -22.61 17.16
CA PRO A 90 -11.72 -23.12 16.57
C PRO A 90 -13.02 -22.60 17.23
N MET A 91 -12.92 -21.84 18.33
CA MET A 91 -14.05 -21.35 19.13
C MET A 91 -14.49 -19.91 18.83
N TYR A 92 -13.79 -19.17 17.97
CA TYR A 92 -14.17 -17.79 17.63
C TYR A 92 -14.20 -17.59 16.11
N PRO A 93 -15.34 -17.90 15.45
CA PRO A 93 -15.49 -17.62 14.03
C PRO A 93 -15.49 -16.11 13.81
N LEU A 94 -14.36 -15.56 13.35
CA LEU A 94 -14.27 -14.18 12.83
C LEU A 94 -14.84 -14.11 11.40
N ARG A 95 -16.04 -14.66 11.20
CA ARG A 95 -16.76 -14.58 9.92
C ARG A 95 -18.26 -14.52 10.15
N THR A 96 -18.81 -13.30 10.15
CA THR A 96 -19.97 -12.84 9.36
C THR A 96 -20.43 -11.50 9.94
N GLY A 97 -20.75 -10.56 9.06
CA GLY A 97 -20.97 -9.14 9.37
C GLY A 97 -21.92 -8.85 10.53
N MET A 98 -21.60 -7.77 11.23
CA MET A 98 -22.55 -7.03 12.06
C MET A 98 -22.68 -5.62 11.46
N ILE A 99 -23.41 -5.58 10.35
CA ILE A 99 -24.53 -4.65 10.18
C ILE A 99 -25.78 -5.52 10.35
#